data_AF-A0A8T4J4B6-F1
#
_entry.id   AF-A0A8T4J4B6-F1
#
_cell.length_a   1.000
_cell.length_b   1.000
_cell.length_c   1.000
_cell.angle_alpha   90.00
_cell.angle_beta   90.00
_cell.angle_gamma   90.00
#
_symmetry.space_group_name_H-M   'P 1'
#
loop_
_entity.id
_entity.type
_entity.pdbx_description
1 polymer ?
#
loop_
_entity_poly.entity_id
_entity_poly.type
_entity_poly.pdbx_seq_one_letter_code
_entity_poly.pdbx_strand_id
1 'polypeptide(L)' 'LPYVPRTLLAQIRAYIAGRLGDAELTPEVIASAHHISLRYLHKLFQQDGHTVAGWIRERRLEQCRRDLANPQLTTGPR' A
#
# COMPACT_ATOMS: atom_id res chain seq x y z
N LEU A 1 -16.86 14.97 15.89
CA LEU A 1 -15.77 13.97 15.70
C LEU A 1 -15.85 13.45 14.27
N PRO A 2 -14.81 13.57 13.41
CA PRO A 2 -14.94 13.07 12.05
C PRO A 2 -14.82 11.55 12.08
N TYR A 3 -15.95 10.88 11.87
CA TYR A 3 -16.02 9.45 11.58
C TYR A 3 -15.22 9.19 10.31
N VAL A 4 -14.07 8.51 10.44
CA VAL A 4 -13.43 7.89 9.29
C VAL A 4 -14.32 6.71 8.92
N PRO A 5 -15.01 6.73 7.77
CA PRO A 5 -15.77 5.56 7.38
C PRO A 5 -14.75 4.44 7.15
N ARG A 6 -14.84 3.35 7.93
CA ARG A 6 -13.93 2.19 7.87
C ARG A 6 -13.76 1.65 6.43
N THR A 7 -14.73 1.96 5.57
CA THR A 7 -14.72 1.72 4.13
C THR A 7 -13.61 2.46 3.37
N LEU A 8 -13.29 3.72 3.70
CA LEU A 8 -12.28 4.49 2.96
C LEU A 8 -10.87 3.94 3.16
N LEU A 9 -10.47 3.67 4.41
CA LEU A 9 -9.15 3.09 4.69
C LEU A 9 -9.02 1.69 4.06
N ALA A 10 -10.10 0.89 4.07
CA ALA A 10 -10.11 -0.41 3.40
C ALA A 10 -9.96 -0.27 1.87
N GLN A 11 -10.65 0.68 1.24
CA GLN A 11 -10.50 0.98 -0.18
C GLN A 11 -9.07 1.42 -0.54
N ILE A 12 -8.48 2.30 0.27
CA ILE A 12 -7.09 2.75 0.08
C ILE A 12 -6.12 1.57 0.19
N ARG A 13 -6.30 0.68 1.18
CA ARG A 13 -5.46 -0.51 1.33
C ARG A 13 -5.60 -1.47 0.16
N ALA A 14 -6.82 -1.68 -0.35
CA ALA A 14 -7.06 -2.51 -1.53
C ALA A 14 -6.42 -1.91 -2.78
N TYR A 15 -6.54 -0.59 -2.97
CA TYR A 15 -5.90 0.13 -4.06
C TYR A 15 -4.37 -0.04 -4.06
N ILE A 16 -3.75 0.13 -2.89
CA ILE A 16 -2.31 -0.07 -2.72
C ILE A 16 -1.94 -1.53 -3.01
N ALA A 17 -2.67 -2.50 -2.44
CA ALA A 17 -2.39 -3.92 -2.62
C ALA A 17 -2.38 -4.33 -4.09
N GLY A 18 -3.31 -3.80 -4.90
CA GLY A 18 -3.36 -4.04 -6.35
C GLY A 18 -2.24 -3.37 -7.15
N ARG A 19 -1.49 -2.43 -6.55
CA ARG A 19 -0.41 -1.67 -7.22
C ARG A 19 0.95 -1.81 -6.53
N LEU A 20 1.17 -2.80 -5.66
CA LEU A 20 2.41 -2.90 -4.87
C LEU A 20 3.69 -3.03 -5.73
N GLY A 21 3.60 -3.65 -6.91
CA GLY A 21 4.70 -3.78 -7.87
C GLY A 21 4.98 -2.52 -8.70
N ASP A 22 4.11 -1.52 -8.62
CA ASP A 22 4.25 -0.26 -9.36
C ASP A 22 5.21 0.67 -8.63
N ALA A 23 6.31 1.06 -9.28
CA ALA A 23 7.31 1.96 -8.70
C ALA A 23 6.78 3.40 -8.50
N GLU A 24 5.79 3.82 -9.28
CA GLU A 24 5.15 5.14 -9.21
C GLU A 24 4.07 5.22 -8.12
N LEU A 25 3.82 4.13 -7.38
CA LEU A 25 2.90 4.15 -6.26
C LEU A 25 3.48 4.97 -5.09
N THR A 26 3.13 6.26 -5.06
CA THR A 26 3.49 7.20 -4.01
C THR A 26 2.27 7.61 -3.16
N PRO A 27 2.47 8.13 -1.94
CA PRO A 27 1.38 8.70 -1.12
C PRO A 27 0.56 9.77 -1.84
N GLU A 28 1.18 10.56 -2.72
CA GLU A 28 0.52 11.61 -3.50
C GLU A 28 -0.43 11.04 -4.56
N VAL A 29 0.01 9.99 -5.26
CA VAL A 29 -0.82 9.25 -6.22
C VAL A 29 -2.03 8.63 -5.52
N ILE A 30 -1.81 8.02 -4.35
CA ILE A 30 -2.89 7.42 -3.55
C ILE A 30 -3.89 8.50 -3.09
N ALA A 31 -3.40 9.63 -2.58
CA ALA A 31 -4.24 10.73 -2.13
C ALA A 31 -5.10 11.28 -3.27
N SER A 32 -4.49 11.47 -4.44
CA SER A 32 -5.17 11.95 -5.66
C SER A 32 -6.22 10.97 -6.15
N ALA A 33 -5.91 9.67 -6.18
CA ALA A 33 -6.84 8.62 -6.62
C ALA A 33 -8.08 8.48 -5.73
N HIS A 34 -7.97 8.83 -4.45
CA HIS A 34 -9.07 8.80 -3.49
C HIS A 34 -9.68 10.18 -3.20
N HIS A 35 -9.28 11.21 -3.96
CA HIS A 35 -9.76 12.58 -3.80
C HIS A 35 -9.65 13.13 -2.36
N ILE A 36 -8.56 12.78 -1.68
CA ILE A 36 -8.26 13.25 -0.32
C ILE A 36 -6.95 14.01 -0.28
N SER A 37 -6.80 14.89 0.71
CA SER A 37 -5.52 15.55 0.94
C SER A 37 -4.47 14.56 1.45
N LEU A 38 -3.21 14.73 1.05
CA LEU A 38 -2.07 13.94 1.55
C LEU A 38 -1.99 13.97 3.10
N ARG A 39 -2.25 15.14 3.71
CA ARG A 39 -2.34 15.28 5.18
C ARG A 39 -3.41 14.36 5.79
N TYR A 40 -4.55 14.21 5.13
CA TYR A 40 -5.62 13.33 5.61
C TYR A 40 -5.23 11.86 5.46
N LEU A 41 -4.62 11.49 4.33
CA LEU A 41 -4.04 10.15 4.14
C LEU A 41 -3.06 9.78 5.26
N HIS A 42 -2.12 10.68 5.59
CA HIS A 42 -1.20 10.44 6.71
C HIS A 42 -1.93 10.27 8.05
N LYS A 43 -2.95 11.09 8.35
CA LYS A 43 -3.76 10.93 9.57
C LYS A 43 -4.49 9.60 9.63
N LEU A 44 -5.04 9.14 8.51
CA LEU A 44 -5.73 7.85 8.42
C LEU A 44 -4.80 6.68 8.78
N PHE A 45 -3.57 6.70 8.28
CA PHE A 45 -2.58 5.66 8.60
C PHE A 45 -2.03 5.78 10.03
N GLN A 46 -1.84 7.01 10.53
CA GLN A 46 -1.38 7.24 11.91
C GLN A 46 -2.35 6.72 12.96
N GLN A 47 -3.66 6.76 12.70
CA GLN A 47 -4.65 6.15 13.59
C GLN A 47 -4.46 4.65 13.78
N ASP A 48 -3.85 3.98 12.80
CA ASP A 48 -3.53 2.56 12.82
C ASP A 48 -2.07 2.29 13.28
N GLY A 49 -1.35 3.32 13.73
CA GLY A 49 0.05 3.20 14.18
C GLY A 49 1.09 3.11 13.06
N HIS A 50 0.69 3.27 11.80
CA HIS A 50 1.60 3.17 10.65
C HIS A 50 1.78 4.52 9.94
N THR A 51 2.88 4.65 9.20
CA THR A 51 2.97 5.65 8.12
C THR A 51 2.53 4.99 6.82
N VAL A 52 1.92 5.74 5.90
CA VAL A 52 1.54 5.20 4.58
C VAL A 52 2.75 4.64 3.82
N ALA A 53 3.89 5.33 3.84
CA ALA A 53 5.13 4.88 3.20
C ALA A 53 5.71 3.62 3.88
N GLY A 54 5.71 3.58 5.22
CA GLY A 54 6.12 2.39 5.98
C GLY A 54 5.26 1.19 5.64
N TRP A 55 3.94 1.38 5.62
CA TRP A 55 3.00 0.32 5.28
C TRP A 55 3.19 -0.20 3.86
N ILE A 56 3.38 0.67 2.85
CA ILE A 56 3.70 0.26 1.47
C ILE A 56 5.00 -0.56 1.44
N ARG A 57 6.04 -0.10 2.14
CA ARG A 57 7.34 -0.79 2.19
C ARG A 57 7.21 -2.18 2.81
N GLU A 58 6.52 -2.30 3.94
CA GLU A 58 6.25 -3.58 4.61
C GLU A 58 5.50 -4.54 3.68
N ARG A 59 4.47 -4.05 2.97
CA ARG A 59 3.71 -4.87 2.03
C ARG A 59 4.54 -5.32 0.82
N ARG A 60 5.38 -4.44 0.26
CA ARG A 60 6.31 -4.81 -0.82
C ARG A 60 7.30 -5.89 -0.36
N LEU A 61 7.86 -5.76 0.83
CA LEU A 61 8.77 -6.76 1.39
C LEU A 61 8.09 -8.11 1.61
N GLU A 62 6.87 -8.13 2.15
CA GLU A 62 6.10 -9.36 2.32
C GLU A 62 5.72 -9.99 0.97
N GLN A 63 5.41 -9.20 -0.05
CA GLN A 63 5.17 -9.68 -1.40
C GLN A 63 6.44 -10.29 -2.01
N CYS A 64 7.56 -9.57 -1.97
CA CYS A 64 8.85 -10.11 -2.42
C CYS A 64 9.22 -11.40 -1.67
N ARG A 65 8.96 -11.47 -0.36
CA ARG A 65 9.22 -12.67 0.44
C ARG A 65 8.36 -13.85 -0.02
N ARG A 66 7.09 -13.63 -0.37
CA ARG A 66 6.20 -14.65 -0.93
C ARG A 66 6.63 -15.08 -2.32
N ASP A 67 7.00 -14.13 -3.17
CA ASP A 67 7.48 -14.41 -4.52
C ASP A 67 8.79 -15.21 -4.49
N LEU A 68 9.71 -14.90 -3.56
CA LEU A 68 10.94 -15.66 -3.33
C LEU A 68 10.69 -17.04 -2.70
N ALA A 69 9.69 -17.15 -1.82
CA ALA A 69 9.28 -18.43 -1.22
C ALA A 69 8.50 -19.32 -2.21
N ASN A 70 8.10 -18.78 -3.37
CA ASN A 70 7.47 -19.53 -4.45
C ASN A 70 8.54 -19.93 -5.50
N PRO A 71 8.99 -21.20 -5.54
CA PRO A 71 10.10 -21.63 -6.40
C PRO A 71 9.81 -21.59 -7.92
N GLN A 72 8.66 -21.07 -8.35
CA GLN A 72 8.28 -20.97 -9.78
C GLN A 72 9.07 -19.89 -10.55
N LEU A 73 9.87 -19.04 -9.89
CA LEU A 73 10.74 -18.05 -10.54
C LEU A 73 12.23 -18.47 -10.61
N THR A 74 12.57 -19.69 -10.19
CA THR A 74 13.89 -20.29 -10.49
C THR A 74 13.87 -20.98 -11.85
N THR A 75 13.44 -20.27 -12.89
CA THR A 75 13.77 -20.67 -14.26
C THR A 75 14.99 -19.87 -14.67
N GLY A 76 16.17 -20.36 -14.28
CA GLY A 76 17.40 -20.04 -14.98
C GLY A 76 17.27 -20.53 -16.43
N PRO A 77 17.76 -19.77 -17.43
CA PRO A 77 17.75 -20.23 -18.80
C PRO A 77 18.66 -21.46 -18.94
N ARG A 78 18.11 -22.52 -19.53
CA ARG A 78 18.86 -23.57 -20.22
C ARG A 78 19.15 -23.10 -21.64
#